data_AF-A0AAJ6ADE9-F1
#
_entry.id   AF-A0AAJ6ADE9-F1
#
_cell.length_a   1.000
_cell.length_b   1.000
_cell.length_c   1.000
_cell.angle_alpha   90.00
_cell.angle_beta   90.00
_cell.angle_gamma   90.00
#
_symmetry.space_group_name_H-M   'P 1'
#
loop_
_entity.id
_entity.type
_entity.pdbx_description
1 polymer ?
#
loop_
_entity_poly.entity_id
_entity_poly.type
_entity_poly.pdbx_seq_one_letter_code
_entity_poly.pdbx_strand_id
1 'polypeptide(L)'
;MNKRIEVLVDIYKNYFGDDYQENPYVYDNIRAVNSDDEQIVNECLERMQKENSSLLLKRDICLPRNSDYPICEKDRKCYLNIQTNTFESN
;
A
#
# COMPACT_ATOMS: atom_id res chain seq x y z
N MET A 1 -22.11 8.49 -0.94
CA MET A 1 -20.88 8.89 -1.65
C MET A 1 -19.78 7.95 -1.18
N ASN A 2 -19.25 7.09 -2.06
CA ASN A 2 -18.06 6.30 -1.73
C ASN A 2 -16.88 7.25 -1.71
N LYS A 3 -16.35 7.56 -0.53
CA LYS A 3 -15.22 8.48 -0.38
C LYS A 3 -13.95 7.74 -0.78
N ARG A 4 -13.57 7.84 -2.05
CA ARG A 4 -12.29 7.35 -2.57
C ARG A 4 -11.28 8.48 -2.48
N ILE A 5 -10.09 8.19 -1.99
CA ILE A 5 -8.98 9.15 -1.89
C ILE A 5 -7.90 8.74 -2.89
N GLU A 6 -7.40 9.69 -3.66
CA GLU A 6 -6.28 9.47 -4.56
C GLU A 6 -4.98 9.38 -3.77
N VAL A 7 -4.21 8.31 -4.00
CA VAL A 7 -2.95 8.04 -3.32
C VAL A 7 -1.83 7.73 -4.32
N LEU A 8 -0.61 8.03 -3.95
CA LEU A 8 0.62 7.60 -4.61
C LEU A 8 1.20 6.43 -3.83
N VAL A 9 1.64 5.40 -4.52
CA VAL A 9 2.14 4.16 -3.93
C VAL A 9 3.41 3.73 -4.64
N ASP A 10 4.43 3.35 -3.88
CA ASP A 10 5.62 2.70 -4.43
C ASP A 10 5.41 1.18 -4.46
N ILE A 11 5.69 0.58 -5.61
CA ILE A 11 5.54 -0.86 -5.83
C ILE A 11 6.92 -1.51 -5.91
N TYR A 12 7.09 -2.57 -5.13
CA TYR A 12 8.30 -3.38 -5.08
C TYR A 12 7.94 -4.81 -5.43
N LYS A 13 8.92 -5.57 -5.91
CA LYS A 13 8.77 -7.03 -6.06
C LYS A 13 8.89 -7.71 -4.70
N ASN A 14 8.00 -8.67 -4.46
CA ASN A 14 7.98 -9.48 -3.25
C ASN A 14 9.03 -10.61 -3.29
N TYR A 15 10.32 -10.28 -3.33
CA TYR A 15 11.36 -11.31 -3.53
C TYR A 15 11.48 -12.36 -2.43
N PHE A 16 10.91 -12.11 -1.26
CA PHE A 16 11.18 -12.90 -0.06
C PHE A 16 9.93 -13.21 0.78
N GLY A 17 8.74 -12.75 0.39
CA GLY A 17 7.51 -13.18 1.03
C GLY A 17 7.24 -14.64 0.70
N ASP A 18 6.82 -15.41 1.71
CA ASP A 18 6.42 -16.82 1.55
C ASP A 18 5.31 -17.01 0.50
N ASP A 19 4.58 -15.93 0.18
CA ASP A 19 3.50 -15.87 -0.79
C ASP A 19 3.90 -15.24 -2.13
N TYR A 20 5.19 -15.13 -2.47
CA TYR A 20 5.66 -14.51 -3.73
C TYR A 20 4.92 -15.00 -4.99
N GLN A 21 4.56 -16.30 -5.05
CA GLN A 21 3.85 -16.85 -6.21
C GLN A 21 2.41 -16.32 -6.34
N GLU A 22 1.76 -16.00 -5.22
CA GLU A 22 0.39 -15.49 -5.18
C GLU A 22 0.36 -13.96 -5.16
N ASN A 23 1.34 -13.34 -4.49
CA ASN A 23 1.49 -11.91 -4.32
C ASN A 23 2.92 -11.48 -4.75
N PRO A 24 3.18 -11.32 -6.05
CA PRO A 24 4.53 -11.02 -6.55
C PRO A 24 4.99 -9.59 -6.26
N TYR A 25 4.11 -8.74 -5.71
CA TYR A 25 4.39 -7.33 -5.45
C TYR A 25 3.99 -6.93 -4.02
N VAL A 26 4.75 -6.00 -3.45
CA VAL A 26 4.48 -5.33 -2.19
C VAL A 26 4.41 -3.83 -2.41
N TYR A 27 3.67 -3.15 -1.56
CA TYR A 27 3.29 -1.76 -1.74
C TYR A 27 3.70 -0.97 -0.50
N ASP A 28 4.40 0.13 -0.69
CA ASP A 28 4.96 0.93 0.39
C ASP A 28 4.90 2.43 0.04
N ASN A 29 5.31 3.29 0.99
CA ASN A 29 5.31 4.76 0.83
C ASN A 29 3.98 5.33 0.32
N ILE A 30 2.87 4.75 0.79
CA ILE A 30 1.53 5.20 0.43
C ILE A 30 1.33 6.60 1.02
N ARG A 31 0.96 7.54 0.16
CA ARG A 31 0.71 8.94 0.55
C ARG A 31 -0.44 9.52 -0.25
N ALA A 32 -1.18 10.45 0.32
CA ALA A 32 -2.26 11.13 -0.38
C ALA A 32 -1.70 12.00 -1.52
N VAL A 33 -2.44 12.08 -2.62
CA VAL A 33 -2.15 13.06 -3.68
C VAL A 33 -2.45 14.48 -3.19
N ASN A 34 -3.48 14.63 -2.35
CA ASN A 34 -3.82 15.88 -1.69
C ASN A 34 -3.39 15.84 -0.21
N SER A 35 -2.62 16.82 0.24
CA SER A 35 -2.15 16.92 1.63
C SER A 35 -3.27 16.99 2.66
N ASP A 36 -4.43 17.53 2.29
CA ASP A 36 -5.58 17.64 3.21
C ASP A 36 -6.17 16.27 3.58
N ASP A 37 -5.93 15.26 2.73
CA ASP A 37 -6.42 13.89 2.92
C ASP A 37 -5.39 12.98 3.61
N GLU A 38 -4.15 13.45 3.84
CA GLU A 38 -3.03 12.66 4.34
C GLU A 38 -3.33 12.02 5.71
N GLN A 39 -3.98 12.77 6.60
CA GLN A 39 -4.36 12.24 7.91
C GLN A 39 -5.37 11.08 7.76
N ILE A 40 -6.35 11.21 6.87
CA ILE A 40 -7.38 10.18 6.65
C ILE A 40 -6.74 8.92 6.04
N VAL A 41 -5.80 9.09 5.10
CA VAL A 41 -5.05 7.98 4.52
C VAL A 41 -4.27 7.25 5.61
N ASN A 42 -3.53 7.95 6.46
CA ASN A 42 -2.78 7.34 7.56
C ASN A 42 -3.68 6.57 8.53
N GLU A 43 -4.81 7.15 8.97
CA GLU A 43 -5.77 6.47 9.83
C GLU A 43 -6.35 5.19 9.17
N CYS A 44 -6.59 5.23 7.86
CA CYS A 44 -7.07 4.07 7.10
C CYS A 44 -6.01 2.97 7.04
N LEU A 45 -4.74 3.33 6.76
CA LEU A 45 -3.63 2.38 6.72
C LEU A 45 -3.38 1.72 8.08
N GLU A 46 -3.46 2.49 9.18
CA GLU A 46 -3.36 1.95 10.53
C GLU A 46 -4.45 0.92 10.84
N ARG A 47 -5.70 1.20 10.42
CA ARG A 47 -6.82 0.25 10.57
C ARG A 47 -6.58 -1.01 9.75
N MET A 48 -6.14 -0.87 8.50
CA MET A 48 -5.83 -1.99 7.62
C MET A 48 -4.74 -2.90 8.19
N GLN A 49 -3.69 -2.30 8.79
CA GLN A 49 -2.64 -3.05 9.49
C GLN A 49 -3.16 -3.77 10.74
N LYS A 50 -4.04 -3.13 11.51
CA LYS A 50 -4.60 -3.72 12.73
C LYS A 50 -5.54 -4.88 12.43
N GLU A 51 -6.31 -4.79 11.36
CA GLU A 51 -7.29 -5.79 10.95
C GLU A 51 -6.69 -6.90 10.07
N ASN A 52 -5.41 -6.78 9.67
CA ASN A 52 -4.79 -7.61 8.64
C ASN A 52 -5.64 -7.68 7.35
N SER A 53 -6.44 -6.63 7.09
CA SER A 53 -7.42 -6.61 6.00
C SER A 53 -6.80 -6.25 4.66
N SER A 54 -5.52 -5.86 4.65
CA SER A 54 -4.77 -5.60 3.44
C SER A 54 -3.62 -6.57 3.27
N LEU A 55 -3.67 -7.33 2.18
CA LEU A 55 -2.52 -8.08 1.66
C LEU A 55 -1.31 -7.18 1.38
N LEU A 56 -1.55 -5.88 1.18
CA LEU A 56 -0.55 -4.86 0.88
C LEU A 56 0.26 -4.46 2.12
N LEU A 57 -0.23 -4.77 3.33
CA LEU A 57 0.36 -4.37 4.61
C LEU A 57 0.72 -5.57 5.49
N LYS A 58 0.92 -6.76 4.89
CA LYS A 58 1.39 -7.94 5.64
C LYS A 58 2.70 -7.57 6.38
N ARG A 59 2.59 -7.42 7.70
CA ARG A 59 3.67 -7.06 8.63
C ARG A 59 4.88 -7.98 8.56
N ASP A 60 4.70 -9.20 8.06
CA ASP A 60 5.76 -10.21 7.97
C ASP A 60 6.73 -9.99 6.80
N ILE A 61 6.46 -9.02 5.94
CA ILE A 61 7.47 -8.53 4.97
C ILE A 61 8.34 -7.50 5.69
N CYS A 62 8.89 -7.90 6.84
CA CYS A 62 9.97 -7.21 7.52
C CYS A 62 11.28 -7.55 6.81
N LEU A 63 11.32 -7.29 5.50
CA LEU A 63 12.53 -7.44 4.74
C LEU A 63 13.38 -6.22 5.04
N PRO A 64 14.66 -6.39 5.41
CA PRO A 64 15.57 -5.26 5.45
C PRO A 64 15.48 -4.60 4.08
N ARG A 65 14.89 -3.40 4.05
CA ARG A 65 14.69 -2.56 2.87
C ARG A 65 16.05 -2.26 2.29
N ASN A 66 16.56 -3.19 1.48
CA ASN A 66 17.85 -3.02 0.83
C ASN A 66 17.61 -2.00 -0.29
N SER A 67 18.35 -0.90 -0.26
CA SER A 67 18.31 0.18 -1.26
C SER A 67 18.60 -0.30 -2.69
N ASP A 68 19.12 -1.52 -2.82
CA ASP A 68 19.53 -2.15 -4.06
C ASP A 68 18.39 -2.92 -4.76
N TYR A 69 17.22 -3.10 -4.12
CA TYR A 69 16.08 -3.74 -4.78
C TYR A 69 15.29 -2.72 -5.62
N PRO A 70 15.09 -2.97 -6.92
CA PRO A 70 14.49 -1.99 -7.81
C PRO A 70 13.01 -1.80 -7.44
N ILE A 71 12.68 -0.57 -7.05
CA ILE A 71 11.31 -0.05 -7.14
C ILE A 71 10.84 -0.38 -8.56
N CYS A 72 9.79 -1.19 -8.67
CA CYS A 72 9.23 -1.59 -9.96
C CYS A 72 8.44 -0.42 -10.56
N GLU A 73 7.77 0.34 -9.70
CA GLU A 73 7.03 1.54 -10.07
C GLU A 73 7.03 2.49 -8.88
N LYS A 74 7.47 3.73 -9.09
CA LYS A 74 7.47 4.76 -8.06
C LYS A 74 6.26 5.67 -8.28
N ASP A 75 5.61 6.08 -7.20
CA ASP A 75 4.53 7.06 -7.23
C ASP A 75 3.35 6.67 -8.12
N ARG A 76 3.03 5.37 -8.17
CA ARG A 76 1.87 4.90 -8.93
C ARG A 76 0.60 5.49 -8.33
N LYS A 77 -0.21 6.12 -9.17
CA LYS A 77 -1.51 6.66 -8.76
C LYS A 77 -2.55 5.54 -8.61
N CYS A 78 -3.10 5.41 -7.41
CA CYS A 78 -4.13 4.45 -7.04
C CYS A 78 -5.26 5.14 -6.26
N TYR A 79 -6.32 4.39 -5.95
CA TYR A 79 -7.40 4.86 -5.08
C TYR A 79 -7.45 4.07 -3.78
N LEU A 80 -7.57 4.76 -2.66
CA LEU A 80 -7.88 4.17 -1.37
C LEU A 80 -9.37 4.37 -1.07
N ASN A 81 -10.09 3.26 -0.92
CA ASN A 81 -11.48 3.28 -0.50
C ASN A 81 -11.54 3.22 1.03
N ILE A 82 -11.83 4.36 1.66
CA ILE A 82 -11.81 4.49 3.13
C ILE A 82 -13.02 3.83 3.82
N GLN A 83 -14.05 3.43 3.06
CA GLN A 83 -15.20 2.74 3.62
C GLN A 83 -14.94 1.24 3.77
N THR A 84 -14.31 0.66 2.75
CA THR A 84 -13.97 -0.76 2.72
C THR A 84 -12.55 -1.03 3.21
N ASN A 85 -11.75 0.02 3.44
CA ASN A 85 -10.33 -0.07 3.78
C ASN A 85 -9.55 -0.90 2.74
N THR A 86 -9.79 -0.65 1.45
CA THR A 86 -9.17 -1.41 0.34
C THR A 86 -8.53 -0.48 -0.70
N PHE A 87 -7.48 -0.96 -1.37
CA PHE A 87 -6.93 -0.29 -2.54
C PHE A 87 -7.65 -0.75 -3.80
N GLU A 88 -7.89 0.21 -4.68
CA GLU A 88 -8.46 0.01 -5.99
C GLU A 88 -7.45 0.53 -7.03
N SER A 89 -7.15 -0.29 -8.04
CA SER A 89 -6.39 0.16 -9.20
C SER A 89 -7.28 1.05 -10.08
N ASN A 90 -6.64 1.96 -10.83
CA ASN A 90 -7.29 2.70 -11.92
C ASN A 90 -7.93 1.75 -12.94
#